data_AF-A0A7C1FRB7-F1
#
_entry.id   AF-A0A7C1FRB7-F1
#
_cell.length_a   1.000
_cell.length_b   1.000
_cell.length_c   1.000
_cell.angle_alpha   90.00
_cell.angle_beta   90.00
_cell.angle_gamma   90.00
#
_symmetry.space_group_name_H-M   'P 1'
#
loop_
_entity.id
_entity.type
_entity.pdbx_description
1 polymer ?
#
loop_
_entity_poly.entity_id
_entity_poly.type
_entity_poly.pdbx_seq_one_letter_code
_entity_poly.pdbx_strand_id
1 'polypeptide(L)'
;MRYLPCVAALLVACWQSDQSSSFSAVAGQQSAAATTEQPSSSPEKIKQLRQLGAELRTAGSMERRLRVVKEMIALGTEGEAALKNYLDQQLERLGAAIKPPPSTEAHDKRIEELRKILAELRADANLTEEKTRNIGLPALDELTNVYNHREAIIQAHYQKLSRTAEAVRGLIKFLQTLQEKSESDAALRPQSFQLAEYLKQAEALLQRAEPPIDPQVREILEENEKIGRELPPDEVAGMRALNAMRMLCGLMPLRIDPKLVAVARGHSQDMAAHGFFAHESPLPGKKTPQDRAKLGGTTASGENIYVGSNVTKDAIRAWFLSPGHHKNMLSQSHKRQGLGRYGKHWTQMFGS
;
A
#
# COMPACT_ATOMS: atom_id res chain seq x y z
N MET A 1 -7.71 6.07 -5.19
CA MET A 1 -7.17 4.72 -4.96
C MET A 1 -8.06 4.05 -3.93
N ARG A 2 -8.65 2.88 -4.22
CA ARG A 2 -9.16 2.04 -3.13
C ARG A 2 -7.94 1.57 -2.36
N TYR A 3 -7.99 1.60 -1.03
CA TYR A 3 -6.95 0.96 -0.22
C TYR A 3 -6.76 -0.46 -0.74
N LEU A 4 -5.51 -0.84 -1.01
CA LEU A 4 -5.13 -2.25 -1.02
C LEU A 4 -5.79 -2.89 0.21
N PRO A 5 -6.60 -3.95 0.04
CA PRO A 5 -7.32 -4.53 1.16
C PRO A 5 -6.30 -4.80 2.27
N CYS A 6 -6.60 -4.29 3.47
CA CYS A 6 -5.68 -4.28 4.60
C CYS A 6 -5.02 -5.66 4.71
N VAL A 7 -3.74 -5.72 5.08
CA VAL A 7 -3.00 -6.98 5.26
C VAL A 7 -3.80 -7.96 6.14
N ALA A 8 -4.54 -7.41 7.12
CA ALA A 8 -5.56 -8.09 7.90
C ALA A 8 -6.67 -8.76 7.07
N ALA A 9 -7.32 -8.07 6.13
CA ALA A 9 -8.42 -8.60 5.33
C ALA A 9 -8.02 -9.81 4.45
N LEU A 10 -6.78 -9.84 3.97
CA LEU A 10 -6.24 -10.98 3.22
C LEU A 10 -5.92 -12.19 4.11
N LEU A 11 -5.61 -11.96 5.39
CA LEU A 11 -5.36 -13.02 6.38
C LEU A 11 -6.65 -13.48 7.09
N VAL A 12 -7.61 -12.59 7.35
CA VAL A 12 -8.93 -12.94 7.90
C VAL A 12 -9.65 -13.90 6.96
N ALA A 13 -9.63 -13.64 5.65
CA ALA A 13 -10.12 -14.57 4.62
C ALA A 13 -9.38 -15.93 4.61
N CYS A 14 -8.19 -16.02 5.21
CA CYS A 14 -7.42 -17.26 5.34
C CYS A 14 -7.46 -17.89 6.75
N TRP A 15 -7.83 -17.19 7.82
CA TRP A 15 -7.51 -17.66 9.19
C TRP A 15 -8.62 -17.56 10.26
N GLN A 16 -9.58 -16.61 10.25
CA GLN A 16 -10.53 -16.51 11.39
C GLN A 16 -11.92 -15.90 11.12
N SER A 17 -12.81 -16.10 12.09
CA SER A 17 -14.28 -15.89 12.06
C SER A 17 -14.77 -14.58 12.71
N ASP A 18 -16.03 -14.22 12.42
CA ASP A 18 -16.78 -13.03 12.87
C ASP A 18 -16.70 -12.66 14.37
N GLN A 19 -16.80 -11.34 14.65
CA GLN A 19 -17.88 -10.69 15.43
C GLN A 19 -17.71 -9.14 15.41
N SER A 20 -18.75 -8.36 15.74
CA SER A 20 -18.89 -6.93 15.34
C SER A 20 -19.16 -5.91 16.49
N SER A 21 -19.16 -4.60 16.11
CA SER A 21 -19.86 -3.45 16.76
C SER A 21 -19.16 -2.70 17.93
N SER A 22 -19.36 -1.39 18.22
CA SER A 22 -19.96 -0.22 17.50
C SER A 22 -19.84 1.13 18.28
N PHE A 23 -20.17 2.30 17.66
CA PHE A 23 -20.57 3.63 18.26
C PHE A 23 -19.53 4.47 19.08
N SER A 24 -19.57 5.82 19.20
CA SER A 24 -20.25 6.94 18.48
C SER A 24 -19.50 8.31 18.68
N ALA A 25 -20.05 9.44 18.17
CA ALA A 25 -19.48 10.82 18.14
C ALA A 25 -19.64 11.63 19.48
N VAL A 26 -19.09 12.85 19.69
CA VAL A 26 -19.46 14.22 19.19
C VAL A 26 -18.39 15.21 19.76
N ALA A 27 -17.67 16.08 19.02
CA ALA A 27 -17.94 17.39 18.35
C ALA A 27 -17.74 18.69 19.19
N GLY A 28 -17.32 19.78 18.51
CA GLY A 28 -17.17 21.16 19.02
C GLY A 28 -15.71 21.70 19.01
N GLN A 29 -15.40 23.00 18.85
CA GLN A 29 -16.01 24.10 18.06
C GLN A 29 -14.91 25.16 17.76
N GLN A 30 -15.19 26.19 16.94
CA GLN A 30 -14.17 27.12 16.38
C GLN A 30 -14.08 28.48 17.09
N SER A 31 -12.93 29.15 17.01
CA SER A 31 -12.72 30.59 16.70
C SER A 31 -11.26 30.99 16.99
N ALA A 32 -10.69 32.12 16.55
CA ALA A 32 -10.80 32.85 15.28
C ALA A 32 -9.53 33.71 15.13
N ALA A 33 -9.01 33.91 13.92
CA ALA A 33 -7.77 34.68 13.70
C ALA A 33 -8.03 36.20 13.65
N ALA A 34 -7.10 36.98 14.18
CA ALA A 34 -7.07 38.44 14.04
C ALA A 34 -6.12 38.86 12.91
N THR A 35 -6.60 39.71 12.01
CA THR A 35 -5.86 40.20 10.83
C THR A 35 -5.26 41.59 11.08
N THR A 36 -3.99 41.76 10.73
CA THR A 36 -3.32 43.08 10.60
C THR A 36 -3.41 43.60 9.16
N GLU A 37 -3.60 44.91 9.01
CA GLU A 37 -3.87 45.57 7.72
C GLU A 37 -2.60 45.90 6.91
N GLN A 38 -2.78 46.01 5.59
CA GLN A 38 -1.81 46.50 4.59
C GLN A 38 -2.57 47.32 3.52
N PRO A 39 -1.89 48.17 2.72
CA PRO A 39 -2.45 49.44 2.25
C PRO A 39 -3.53 49.33 1.16
N SER A 40 -4.32 50.40 1.04
CA SER A 40 -5.63 50.40 0.36
C SER A 40 -5.59 50.37 -1.18
N SER A 41 -6.02 49.24 -1.74
CA SER A 41 -6.43 49.08 -3.14
C SER A 41 -7.70 49.89 -3.47
N SER A 42 -7.99 50.13 -4.76
CA SER A 42 -9.24 50.81 -5.15
C SER A 42 -10.49 49.96 -4.83
N PRO A 43 -11.64 50.56 -4.48
CA PRO A 43 -12.85 49.81 -4.09
C PRO A 43 -13.34 48.81 -5.15
N GLU A 44 -13.20 49.15 -6.44
CA GLU A 44 -13.56 48.30 -7.56
C GLU A 44 -12.64 47.07 -7.66
N LYS A 45 -11.33 47.27 -7.49
CA LYS A 45 -10.34 46.18 -7.52
C LYS A 45 -10.53 45.22 -6.34
N ILE A 46 -10.85 45.74 -5.15
CA ILE A 46 -11.23 44.92 -3.98
C ILE A 46 -12.48 44.08 -4.29
N LYS A 47 -13.50 44.66 -4.94
CA LYS A 47 -14.72 43.94 -5.35
C LYS A 47 -14.41 42.83 -6.35
N GLN A 48 -13.58 43.10 -7.35
CA GLN A 48 -13.15 42.12 -8.35
C GLN A 48 -12.36 40.96 -7.72
N LEU A 49 -11.39 41.24 -6.86
CA LEU A 49 -10.60 40.22 -6.15
C LEU A 49 -11.49 39.32 -5.27
N ARG A 50 -12.49 39.90 -4.58
CA ARG A 50 -13.48 39.12 -3.81
C ARG A 50 -14.31 38.20 -4.70
N GLN A 51 -14.73 38.65 -5.88
CA GLN A 51 -15.45 37.82 -6.85
C GLN A 51 -14.57 36.68 -7.37
N LEU A 52 -13.36 36.98 -7.85
CA LEU A 52 -12.42 35.98 -8.36
C LEU A 52 -12.10 34.92 -7.29
N GLY A 53 -11.85 35.32 -6.04
CA GLY A 53 -11.66 34.37 -4.94
C GLY A 53 -12.88 33.49 -4.64
N ALA A 54 -14.11 33.99 -4.87
CA ALA A 54 -15.33 33.20 -4.74
C ALA A 54 -15.52 32.23 -5.92
N GLU A 55 -15.18 32.65 -7.15
CA GLU A 55 -15.20 31.77 -8.31
C GLU A 55 -14.13 30.67 -8.21
N LEU A 56 -12.92 30.97 -7.72
CA LEU A 56 -11.86 29.98 -7.52
C LEU A 56 -12.27 28.90 -6.50
N ARG A 57 -12.99 29.29 -5.44
CA ARG A 57 -13.56 28.36 -4.44
C ARG A 57 -14.66 27.46 -5.01
N THR A 58 -15.46 27.95 -5.95
CA THR A 58 -16.67 27.26 -6.46
C THR A 58 -16.48 26.62 -7.84
N ALA A 59 -15.37 26.87 -8.53
CA ALA A 59 -15.07 26.32 -9.84
C ALA A 59 -14.96 24.79 -9.83
N GLY A 60 -15.95 24.15 -10.46
CA GLY A 60 -16.06 22.69 -10.62
C GLY A 60 -15.19 22.09 -11.74
N SER A 61 -14.58 22.91 -12.61
CA SER A 61 -13.66 22.44 -13.66
C SER A 61 -12.26 23.04 -13.51
N MET A 62 -11.24 22.29 -13.95
CA MET A 62 -9.84 22.75 -13.92
C MET A 62 -9.62 23.99 -14.79
N GLU A 63 -10.19 23.99 -15.99
CA GLU A 63 -10.14 25.10 -16.94
C GLU A 63 -10.65 26.41 -16.32
N ARG A 64 -11.80 26.38 -15.63
CA ARG A 64 -12.34 27.57 -14.94
C ARG A 64 -11.42 28.06 -13.82
N ARG A 65 -10.74 27.15 -13.09
CA ARG A 65 -9.76 27.54 -12.07
C ARG A 65 -8.54 28.22 -12.69
N LEU A 66 -7.99 27.67 -13.77
CA LEU A 66 -6.85 28.26 -14.49
C LEU A 66 -7.22 29.65 -15.06
N ARG A 67 -8.41 29.80 -15.63
CA ARG A 67 -8.92 31.10 -16.10
C ARG A 67 -8.95 32.13 -14.97
N VAL A 68 -9.54 31.78 -13.82
CA VAL A 68 -9.60 32.67 -12.65
C VAL A 68 -8.20 33.00 -12.11
N VAL A 69 -7.27 32.04 -12.08
CA VAL A 69 -5.87 32.29 -11.72
C VAL A 69 -5.22 33.32 -12.66
N LYS A 70 -5.41 33.18 -13.97
CA LYS A 70 -4.91 34.12 -14.98
C LYS A 70 -5.50 35.53 -14.80
N GLU A 71 -6.79 35.62 -14.52
CA GLU A 71 -7.47 36.88 -14.19
C GLU A 71 -6.94 37.50 -12.89
N MET A 72 -6.59 36.69 -11.88
CA MET A 72 -5.97 37.17 -10.63
C MET A 72 -4.53 37.66 -10.85
N ILE A 73 -3.68 36.92 -11.57
CA ILE A 73 -2.29 37.33 -11.88
C ILE A 73 -2.27 38.62 -12.71
N ALA A 74 -3.22 38.79 -13.64
CA ALA A 74 -3.37 40.02 -14.42
C ALA A 74 -3.67 41.29 -13.57
N LEU A 75 -4.13 41.14 -12.33
CA LEU A 75 -4.33 42.24 -11.39
C LEU A 75 -3.04 42.63 -10.62
N GLY A 76 -1.92 41.98 -10.92
CA GLY A 76 -0.60 42.25 -10.34
C GLY A 76 -0.45 41.74 -8.91
N THR A 77 0.41 42.39 -8.14
CA THR A 77 0.83 41.97 -6.78
C THR A 77 -0.34 41.68 -5.83
N GLU A 78 -1.41 42.49 -5.86
CA GLU A 78 -2.60 42.30 -5.02
C GLU A 78 -3.40 41.04 -5.42
N GLY A 79 -3.42 40.71 -6.71
CA GLY A 79 -4.09 39.52 -7.22
C GLY A 79 -3.30 38.24 -6.98
N GLU A 80 -1.97 38.31 -7.11
CA GLU A 80 -1.10 37.22 -6.66
C GLU A 80 -1.19 37.02 -5.14
N ALA A 81 -1.22 38.09 -4.34
CA ALA A 81 -1.42 38.01 -2.89
C ALA A 81 -2.78 37.39 -2.53
N ALA A 82 -3.85 37.72 -3.26
CA ALA A 82 -5.15 37.09 -3.09
C ALA A 82 -5.13 35.58 -3.45
N LEU A 83 -4.37 35.18 -4.48
CA LEU A 83 -4.18 33.77 -4.84
C LEU A 83 -3.36 33.03 -3.78
N LYS A 84 -2.27 33.64 -3.30
CA LYS A 84 -1.45 33.12 -2.20
C LYS A 84 -2.29 32.90 -0.95
N ASN A 85 -3.05 33.90 -0.52
CA ASN A 85 -3.95 33.82 0.63
C ASN A 85 -5.01 32.71 0.47
N TYR A 86 -5.54 32.49 -0.75
CA TYR A 86 -6.44 31.36 -1.02
C TYR A 86 -5.74 30.00 -0.80
N LEU A 87 -4.51 29.84 -1.30
CA LEU A 87 -3.73 28.61 -1.16
C LEU A 87 -3.35 28.35 0.30
N ASP A 88 -2.88 29.38 1.02
CA ASP A 88 -2.59 29.33 2.46
C ASP A 88 -3.81 28.86 3.25
N GLN A 89 -4.98 29.47 3.01
CA GLN A 89 -6.24 29.07 3.65
C GLN A 89 -6.68 27.64 3.30
N GLN A 90 -6.38 27.12 2.11
CA GLN A 90 -6.65 25.71 1.80
C GLN A 90 -5.71 24.78 2.57
N LEU A 91 -4.41 25.07 2.61
CA LEU A 91 -3.43 24.26 3.35
C LEU A 91 -3.72 24.28 4.85
N GLU A 92 -4.01 25.43 5.44
CA GLU A 92 -4.35 25.57 6.86
C GLU A 92 -5.63 24.78 7.19
N ARG A 93 -6.71 24.98 6.43
CA ARG A 93 -8.00 24.29 6.64
C ARG A 93 -7.88 22.77 6.52
N LEU A 94 -7.13 22.29 5.54
CA LEU A 94 -6.90 20.85 5.33
C LEU A 94 -5.98 20.28 6.43
N GLY A 95 -4.92 21.01 6.79
CA GLY A 95 -3.98 20.64 7.85
C GLY A 95 -4.64 20.56 9.23
N ALA A 96 -5.53 21.49 9.56
CA ALA A 96 -6.27 21.51 10.82
C ALA A 96 -7.27 20.34 10.96
N ALA A 97 -7.76 19.81 9.84
CA ALA A 97 -8.64 18.64 9.78
C ALA A 97 -7.88 17.30 9.94
N ILE A 98 -6.57 17.28 9.68
CA ILE A 98 -5.72 16.08 9.82
C ILE A 98 -5.23 15.97 11.26
N LYS A 99 -6.01 15.29 12.10
CA LYS A 99 -5.60 14.90 13.45
C LYS A 99 -4.59 13.74 13.40
N PRO A 100 -3.68 13.61 14.38
CA PRO A 100 -2.78 12.46 14.45
C PRO A 100 -3.57 11.15 14.69
N PRO A 101 -3.02 9.99 14.28
CA PRO A 101 -3.60 8.70 14.62
C PRO A 101 -3.57 8.47 16.14
N PRO A 102 -4.51 7.67 16.68
CA PRO A 102 -4.41 7.17 18.05
C PRO A 102 -3.14 6.33 18.24
N SER A 103 -2.56 6.33 19.45
CA SER A 103 -1.36 5.54 19.73
C SER A 103 -1.62 4.04 19.59
N THR A 104 -0.70 3.36 18.93
CA THR A 104 -0.64 1.89 18.81
C THR A 104 0.52 1.28 19.59
N GLU A 105 1.27 2.07 20.37
CA GLU A 105 2.57 1.73 20.97
C GLU A 105 2.60 0.37 21.70
N ALA A 106 1.55 0.05 22.47
CA ALA A 106 1.46 -1.26 23.14
C ALA A 106 1.35 -2.44 22.14
N HIS A 107 0.64 -2.26 21.03
CA HIS A 107 0.58 -3.24 19.94
C HIS A 107 1.92 -3.29 19.18
N ASP A 108 2.54 -2.14 18.89
CA ASP A 108 3.83 -2.04 18.21
C ASP A 108 4.93 -2.81 18.98
N LYS A 109 5.03 -2.58 20.28
CA LYS A 109 5.95 -3.29 21.17
C LYS A 109 5.69 -4.80 21.16
N ARG A 110 4.43 -5.22 21.27
CA ARG A 110 4.08 -6.66 21.28
C ARG A 110 4.35 -7.33 19.93
N ILE A 111 4.13 -6.61 18.81
CA ILE A 111 4.52 -7.04 17.46
C ILE A 111 6.04 -7.23 17.36
N GLU A 112 6.85 -6.35 17.93
CA GLU A 112 8.30 -6.47 17.94
C GLU A 112 8.78 -7.70 18.74
N GLU A 113 8.22 -7.92 19.93
CA GLU A 113 8.47 -9.11 20.76
C GLU A 113 8.17 -10.41 20.00
N LEU A 114 6.99 -10.49 19.35
CA LEU A 114 6.56 -11.68 18.60
C LEU A 114 7.38 -11.88 17.32
N ARG A 115 7.77 -10.80 16.62
CA ARG A 115 8.70 -10.85 15.49
C ARG A 115 10.07 -11.38 15.90
N LYS A 116 10.56 -11.03 17.09
CA LYS A 116 11.83 -11.54 17.62
C LYS A 116 11.77 -13.06 17.82
N ILE A 117 10.70 -13.58 18.42
CA ILE A 117 10.48 -15.03 18.60
C ILE A 117 10.49 -15.76 17.25
N LEU A 118 9.77 -15.24 16.25
CA LEU A 118 9.75 -15.83 14.90
C LEU A 118 11.10 -15.74 14.19
N ALA A 119 11.87 -14.65 14.40
CA ALA A 119 13.20 -14.50 13.86
C ALA A 119 14.22 -15.47 14.47
N GLU A 120 14.13 -15.72 15.79
CA GLU A 120 14.93 -16.71 16.52
C GLU A 120 14.62 -18.14 16.04
N LEU A 121 13.34 -18.50 15.91
CA LEU A 121 12.93 -19.80 15.32
C LEU A 121 13.46 -20.00 13.89
N ARG A 122 13.43 -18.95 13.06
CA ARG A 122 13.98 -19.00 11.69
C ARG A 122 15.50 -19.20 11.70
N ALA A 123 16.21 -18.60 12.66
CA ALA A 123 17.66 -18.71 12.80
C ALA A 123 18.11 -20.05 13.42
N ASP A 124 17.22 -20.78 14.11
CA ASP A 124 17.53 -22.06 14.73
C ASP A 124 17.96 -23.12 13.70
N ALA A 125 19.21 -23.55 13.79
CA ALA A 125 19.75 -24.66 12.99
C ALA A 125 19.03 -25.98 13.28
N ASN A 126 18.54 -26.15 14.52
CA ASN A 126 17.86 -27.33 15.04
C ASN A 126 16.34 -27.10 15.18
N LEU A 127 15.74 -26.39 14.22
CA LEU A 127 14.30 -26.15 14.14
C LEU A 127 13.56 -27.48 13.87
N THR A 128 12.77 -27.94 14.84
CA THR A 128 11.92 -29.13 14.72
C THR A 128 10.48 -28.77 14.39
N GLU A 129 9.71 -29.72 13.84
CA GLU A 129 8.26 -29.54 13.65
C GLU A 129 7.55 -29.21 14.98
N GLU A 130 7.99 -29.83 16.08
CA GLU A 130 7.48 -29.54 17.42
C GLU A 130 7.68 -28.09 17.84
N LYS A 131 8.87 -27.50 17.62
CA LYS A 131 9.12 -26.07 17.86
C LYS A 131 8.26 -25.19 16.96
N THR A 132 8.15 -25.51 15.68
CA THR A 132 7.27 -24.81 14.73
C THR A 132 5.81 -24.85 15.18
N ARG A 133 5.35 -25.98 15.72
CA ARG A 133 3.96 -26.18 16.18
C ARG A 133 3.66 -25.54 17.54
N ASN A 134 4.57 -25.68 18.51
CA ASN A 134 4.32 -25.30 19.90
C ASN A 134 4.78 -23.87 20.23
N ILE A 135 5.68 -23.28 19.43
CA ILE A 135 6.17 -21.91 19.59
C ILE A 135 5.81 -21.06 18.35
N GLY A 136 6.08 -21.59 17.16
CA GLY A 136 5.87 -20.86 15.90
C GLY A 136 4.40 -20.53 15.59
N LEU A 137 3.49 -21.51 15.72
CA LEU A 137 2.05 -21.26 15.52
C LEU A 137 1.47 -20.28 16.54
N PRO A 138 1.60 -20.46 17.88
CA PRO A 138 1.03 -19.50 18.83
C PRO A 138 1.59 -18.09 18.67
N ALA A 139 2.89 -17.95 18.39
CA ALA A 139 3.51 -16.65 18.13
C ALA A 139 2.97 -15.99 16.86
N LEU A 140 2.71 -16.76 15.78
CA LEU A 140 2.10 -16.23 14.56
C LEU A 140 0.60 -15.90 14.75
N ASP A 141 -0.14 -16.74 15.48
CA ASP A 141 -1.54 -16.51 15.81
C ASP A 141 -1.71 -15.21 16.62
N GLU A 142 -0.90 -15.05 17.68
CA GLU A 142 -0.90 -13.84 18.49
C GLU A 142 -0.44 -12.62 17.69
N LEU A 143 0.62 -12.75 16.87
CA LEU A 143 1.10 -11.67 16.02
C LEU A 143 0.03 -11.21 15.03
N THR A 144 -0.68 -12.16 14.42
CA THR A 144 -1.80 -11.89 13.52
C THR A 144 -2.91 -11.14 14.27
N ASN A 145 -3.27 -11.57 15.47
CA ASN A 145 -4.30 -10.92 16.28
C ASN A 145 -3.92 -9.50 16.69
N VAL A 146 -2.73 -9.30 17.29
CA VAL A 146 -2.26 -7.98 17.72
C VAL A 146 -2.13 -7.03 16.54
N TYR A 147 -1.60 -7.51 15.41
CA TYR A 147 -1.49 -6.73 14.18
C TYR A 147 -2.87 -6.37 13.60
N ASN A 148 -3.84 -7.29 13.58
CA ASN A 148 -5.19 -7.00 13.11
C ASN A 148 -5.91 -5.95 13.99
N HIS A 149 -5.74 -5.98 15.31
CA HIS A 149 -6.30 -4.96 16.21
C HIS A 149 -5.64 -3.59 15.98
N ARG A 150 -4.32 -3.55 15.85
CA ARG A 150 -3.56 -2.35 15.48
C ARG A 150 -4.03 -1.76 14.15
N GLU A 151 -4.13 -2.58 13.11
CA GLU A 151 -4.55 -2.11 11.80
C GLU A 151 -6.02 -1.68 11.78
N ALA A 152 -6.91 -2.30 12.56
CA ALA A 152 -8.28 -1.83 12.70
C ALA A 152 -8.34 -0.42 13.33
N ILE A 153 -7.52 -0.14 14.35
CA ILE A 153 -7.37 1.18 14.97
C ILE A 153 -6.90 2.22 13.94
N ILE A 154 -5.86 1.89 13.17
CA ILE A 154 -5.29 2.75 12.12
C ILE A 154 -6.30 2.98 10.99
N GLN A 155 -6.92 1.92 10.47
CA GLN A 155 -7.90 1.98 9.40
C GLN A 155 -9.11 2.82 9.80
N ALA A 156 -9.64 2.65 11.01
CA ALA A 156 -10.77 3.43 11.53
C ALA A 156 -10.42 4.93 11.69
N HIS A 157 -9.15 5.27 11.93
CA HIS A 157 -8.68 6.65 11.91
C HIS A 157 -8.64 7.20 10.48
N TYR A 158 -7.92 6.54 9.56
CA TYR A 158 -7.73 7.05 8.20
C TYR A 158 -9.00 7.00 7.33
N GLN A 159 -9.95 6.12 7.62
CA GLN A 159 -11.28 6.14 7.00
C GLN A 159 -12.02 7.47 7.30
N LYS A 160 -11.87 8.05 8.49
CA LYS A 160 -12.43 9.37 8.85
C LYS A 160 -11.74 10.50 8.08
N LEU A 161 -10.47 10.33 7.71
CA LEU A 161 -9.70 11.30 6.92
C LEU A 161 -9.91 11.18 5.40
N SER A 162 -10.59 10.14 4.91
CA SER A 162 -10.79 9.87 3.47
C SER A 162 -11.19 11.10 2.63
N ARG A 163 -12.24 11.83 3.02
CA ARG A 163 -12.69 13.06 2.34
C ARG A 163 -11.64 14.18 2.38
N THR A 164 -10.87 14.28 3.46
CA THR A 164 -9.78 15.25 3.59
C THR A 164 -8.62 14.88 2.66
N ALA A 165 -8.24 13.60 2.60
CA ALA A 165 -7.23 13.10 1.67
C ALA A 165 -7.63 13.31 0.20
N GLU A 166 -8.91 13.08 -0.16
CA GLU A 166 -9.44 13.42 -1.49
C GLU A 166 -9.36 14.92 -1.80
N ALA A 167 -9.69 15.79 -0.83
CA ALA A 167 -9.56 17.24 -1.00
C ALA A 167 -8.09 17.69 -1.16
N VAL A 168 -7.16 17.10 -0.41
CA VAL A 168 -5.71 17.33 -0.56
C VAL A 168 -5.22 16.84 -1.93
N ARG A 169 -5.62 15.65 -2.39
CA ARG A 169 -5.34 15.15 -3.75
C ARG A 169 -5.88 16.09 -4.83
N GLY A 170 -7.06 16.68 -4.61
CA GLY A 170 -7.63 17.70 -5.48
C GLY A 170 -6.80 18.99 -5.55
N LEU A 171 -6.26 19.44 -4.41
CA LEU A 171 -5.34 20.58 -4.32
C LEU A 171 -3.99 20.29 -5.01
N ILE A 172 -3.38 19.13 -4.75
CA ILE A 172 -2.17 18.65 -5.41
C ILE A 172 -2.36 18.64 -6.94
N LYS A 173 -3.45 18.04 -7.43
CA LYS A 173 -3.74 17.99 -8.87
C LYS A 173 -3.87 19.40 -9.47
N PHE A 174 -4.52 20.32 -8.76
CA PHE A 174 -4.62 21.72 -9.20
C PHE A 174 -3.25 22.41 -9.25
N LEU A 175 -2.41 22.26 -8.22
CA LEU A 175 -1.07 22.84 -8.17
C LEU A 175 -0.15 22.26 -9.26
N GLN A 176 -0.17 20.94 -9.47
CA GLN A 176 0.58 20.27 -10.53
C GLN A 176 0.15 20.77 -11.92
N THR A 177 -1.16 20.82 -12.21
CA THR A 177 -1.65 21.33 -13.50
C THR A 177 -1.32 22.81 -13.69
N LEU A 178 -1.43 23.63 -12.65
CA LEU A 178 -1.07 25.05 -12.72
C LEU A 178 0.44 25.23 -12.97
N GLN A 179 1.29 24.44 -12.29
CA GLN A 179 2.73 24.45 -12.49
C GLN A 179 3.11 24.08 -13.93
N GLU A 180 2.60 22.95 -14.43
CA GLU A 180 2.79 22.48 -15.83
C GLU A 180 2.35 23.55 -16.85
N LYS A 181 1.16 24.15 -16.68
CA LYS A 181 0.67 25.19 -17.61
C LYS A 181 1.44 26.50 -17.50
N SER A 182 2.01 26.83 -16.33
CA SER A 182 2.86 28.01 -16.15
C SER A 182 4.17 27.95 -16.95
N GLU A 183 4.58 26.77 -17.42
CA GLU A 183 5.76 26.59 -18.28
C GLU A 183 5.54 27.07 -19.72
N SER A 184 4.30 27.01 -20.21
CA SER A 184 3.92 27.43 -21.57
C SER A 184 3.10 28.73 -21.61
N ASP A 185 2.42 29.11 -20.53
CA ASP A 185 1.69 30.38 -20.41
C ASP A 185 2.21 31.18 -19.21
N ALA A 186 3.03 32.20 -19.48
CA ALA A 186 3.60 33.06 -18.44
C ALA A 186 2.53 33.82 -17.63
N ALA A 187 1.32 34.03 -18.16
CA ALA A 187 0.22 34.66 -17.41
C ALA A 187 -0.43 33.72 -16.37
N LEU A 188 0.00 32.45 -16.31
CA LEU A 188 -0.32 31.51 -15.24
C LEU A 188 0.82 31.35 -14.21
N ARG A 189 1.92 32.11 -14.32
CA ARG A 189 3.08 32.03 -13.42
C ARG A 189 3.10 33.20 -12.43
N PRO A 190 2.75 32.96 -11.14
CA PRO A 190 2.94 33.97 -10.10
C PRO A 190 4.43 34.32 -9.95
N GLN A 191 4.73 35.59 -9.69
CA GLN A 191 6.10 36.08 -9.45
C GLN A 191 6.44 36.19 -7.96
N SER A 192 5.43 36.46 -7.11
CA SER A 192 5.58 36.69 -5.66
C SER A 192 5.72 35.42 -4.81
N PHE A 193 5.46 34.23 -5.37
CA PHE A 193 5.64 32.95 -4.67
C PHE A 193 5.87 31.78 -5.63
N GLN A 194 6.45 30.68 -5.12
CA GLN A 194 6.76 29.48 -5.92
C GLN A 194 5.69 28.40 -5.75
N LEU A 195 5.09 27.96 -6.85
CA LEU A 195 4.08 26.88 -6.87
C LEU A 195 4.62 25.54 -6.32
N ALA A 196 5.91 25.26 -6.53
CA ALA A 196 6.56 24.02 -6.08
C ALA A 196 6.57 23.87 -4.54
N GLU A 197 6.68 24.96 -3.79
CA GLU A 197 6.66 24.91 -2.32
C GLU A 197 5.24 24.62 -1.80
N TYR A 198 4.21 25.19 -2.43
CA TYR A 198 2.81 24.84 -2.14
C TYR A 198 2.48 23.37 -2.48
N LEU A 199 3.04 22.85 -3.58
CA LEU A 199 2.89 21.45 -3.96
C LEU A 199 3.49 20.52 -2.89
N LYS A 200 4.74 20.78 -2.48
CA LYS A 200 5.44 20.05 -1.42
C LYS A 200 4.70 20.09 -0.08
N GLN A 201 4.13 21.23 0.30
CA GLN A 201 3.30 21.35 1.51
C GLN A 201 2.00 20.53 1.40
N ALA A 202 1.33 20.56 0.24
CA ALA A 202 0.14 19.75 0.00
C ALA A 202 0.47 18.23 0.01
N GLU A 203 1.61 17.82 -0.54
CA GLU A 203 2.10 16.44 -0.48
C GLU A 203 2.41 15.99 0.96
N ALA A 204 3.02 16.85 1.78
CA ALA A 204 3.24 16.59 3.20
C ALA A 204 1.92 16.46 3.99
N LEU A 205 0.87 17.22 3.63
CA LEU A 205 -0.48 17.01 4.17
C LEU A 205 -1.06 15.66 3.71
N LEU A 206 -0.84 15.24 2.47
CA LEU A 206 -1.34 13.96 1.98
C LEU A 206 -0.69 12.78 2.70
N GLN A 207 0.62 12.84 2.94
CA GLN A 207 1.36 11.84 3.72
C GLN A 207 0.82 11.70 5.15
N ARG A 208 0.34 12.80 5.76
CA ARG A 208 -0.31 12.78 7.08
C ARG A 208 -1.78 12.31 7.03
N ALA A 209 -2.45 12.45 5.88
CA ALA A 209 -3.86 12.11 5.69
C ALA A 209 -4.11 10.67 5.23
N GLU A 210 -3.05 9.91 4.94
CA GLU A 210 -3.09 8.50 4.53
C GLU A 210 -2.22 7.65 5.48
N PRO A 211 -2.54 6.35 5.68
CA PRO A 211 -1.70 5.43 6.44
C PRO A 211 -0.26 5.44 5.93
N PRO A 212 0.74 5.43 6.83
CA PRO A 212 2.12 5.24 6.46
C PRO A 212 2.29 3.84 5.88
N ILE A 213 2.43 3.77 4.56
CA ILE A 213 2.84 2.57 3.83
C ILE A 213 4.16 2.92 3.18
N ASP A 214 5.19 2.11 3.43
CA ASP A 214 6.48 2.22 2.76
C ASP A 214 6.29 2.33 1.22
N PRO A 215 6.91 3.31 0.54
CA PRO A 215 6.68 3.51 -0.90
C PRO A 215 7.01 2.30 -1.76
N GLN A 216 8.05 1.53 -1.41
CA GLN A 216 8.45 0.32 -2.12
C GLN A 216 7.45 -0.82 -1.87
N VAL A 217 6.93 -0.96 -0.64
CA VAL A 217 5.83 -1.88 -0.32
C VAL A 217 4.59 -1.52 -1.14
N ARG A 218 4.21 -0.24 -1.20
CA ARG A 218 3.05 0.25 -1.97
C ARG A 218 3.19 -0.10 -3.45
N GLU A 219 4.34 0.18 -4.05
CA GLU A 219 4.64 -0.10 -5.46
C GLU A 219 4.50 -1.60 -5.79
N ILE A 220 5.14 -2.48 -5.00
CA ILE A 220 5.09 -3.94 -5.17
C ILE A 220 3.65 -4.44 -5.09
N LEU A 221 2.88 -3.96 -4.11
CA LEU A 221 1.50 -4.39 -3.92
C LEU A 221 0.57 -3.89 -5.04
N GLU A 222 0.75 -2.66 -5.55
CA GLU A 222 -0.01 -2.14 -6.68
C GLU A 222 0.31 -2.85 -8.01
N GLU A 223 1.56 -3.26 -8.22
CA GLU A 223 1.96 -4.10 -9.35
C GLU A 223 1.34 -5.50 -9.26
N ASN A 224 1.44 -6.14 -8.09
CA ASN A 224 0.85 -7.44 -7.82
C ASN A 224 -0.68 -7.45 -8.05
N GLU A 225 -1.38 -6.37 -7.70
CA GLU A 225 -2.82 -6.21 -7.94
C GLU A 225 -3.20 -5.95 -9.40
N LYS A 226 -2.25 -5.57 -10.26
CA LYS A 226 -2.46 -5.52 -11.72
C LYS A 226 -2.26 -6.91 -12.30
N ILE A 227 -1.10 -7.52 -12.05
CA ILE A 227 -0.72 -8.86 -12.54
C ILE A 227 -1.72 -9.92 -12.09
N GLY A 228 -2.15 -9.89 -10.82
CA GLY A 228 -3.08 -10.86 -10.24
C GLY A 228 -4.50 -10.86 -10.83
N ARG A 229 -4.85 -9.94 -11.74
CA ARG A 229 -6.14 -9.96 -12.46
C ARG A 229 -6.14 -10.91 -13.64
N GLU A 230 -4.96 -11.28 -14.13
CA GLU A 230 -4.74 -12.13 -15.30
C GLU A 230 -4.40 -13.58 -14.91
N LEU A 231 -4.42 -13.88 -13.60
CA LEU A 231 -3.98 -15.15 -13.01
C LEU A 231 -5.12 -15.87 -12.27
N PRO A 232 -5.05 -17.21 -12.10
CA PRO A 232 -6.03 -17.98 -11.35
C PRO A 232 -6.25 -17.45 -9.91
N PRO A 233 -7.52 -17.22 -9.47
CA PRO A 233 -7.80 -16.59 -8.18
C PRO A 233 -7.23 -17.33 -6.96
N ASP A 234 -7.13 -18.64 -7.03
CA ASP A 234 -6.61 -19.54 -6.00
C ASP A 234 -5.07 -19.45 -5.87
N GLU A 235 -4.35 -19.33 -6.98
CA GLU A 235 -2.91 -19.04 -6.99
C GLU A 235 -2.62 -17.61 -6.49
N VAL A 236 -3.41 -16.63 -6.93
CA VAL A 236 -3.27 -15.23 -6.49
C VAL A 236 -3.57 -15.09 -5.00
N ALA A 237 -4.57 -15.80 -4.47
CA ALA A 237 -4.86 -15.83 -3.04
C ALA A 237 -3.66 -16.32 -2.22
N GLY A 238 -2.93 -17.34 -2.70
CA GLY A 238 -1.77 -17.88 -1.99
C GLY A 238 -0.56 -16.95 -2.02
N MET A 239 -0.30 -16.28 -3.15
CA MET A 239 0.75 -15.26 -3.26
C MET A 239 0.45 -14.02 -2.40
N ARG A 240 -0.83 -13.63 -2.30
CA ARG A 240 -1.30 -12.59 -1.36
C ARG A 240 -1.13 -13.03 0.09
N ALA A 241 -1.51 -14.25 0.45
CA ALA A 241 -1.36 -14.78 1.81
C ALA A 241 0.11 -14.86 2.26
N LEU A 242 1.01 -15.31 1.38
CA LEU A 242 2.45 -15.29 1.64
C LEU A 242 2.95 -13.85 1.86
N ASN A 243 2.59 -12.90 0.99
CA ASN A 243 2.99 -11.51 1.16
C ASN A 243 2.48 -10.90 2.46
N ALA A 244 1.24 -11.22 2.86
CA ALA A 244 0.68 -10.78 4.13
C ALA A 244 1.48 -11.34 5.32
N MET A 245 1.78 -12.64 5.33
CA MET A 245 2.62 -13.27 6.34
C MET A 245 4.05 -12.67 6.38
N ARG A 246 4.64 -12.38 5.22
CA ARG A 246 5.95 -11.72 5.14
C ARG A 246 5.92 -10.33 5.78
N MET A 247 4.91 -9.51 5.47
CA MET A 247 4.75 -8.18 6.06
C MET A 247 4.46 -8.24 7.57
N LEU A 248 3.67 -9.21 8.05
CA LEU A 248 3.54 -9.48 9.49
C LEU A 248 4.90 -9.72 10.14
N CYS A 249 5.74 -10.57 9.55
CA CYS A 249 7.10 -10.86 10.01
C CYS A 249 8.12 -9.72 9.78
N GLY A 250 7.70 -8.54 9.30
CA GLY A 250 8.59 -7.39 9.04
C GLY A 250 9.46 -7.55 7.79
N LEU A 251 9.07 -8.43 6.86
CA LEU A 251 9.78 -8.70 5.60
C LEU A 251 9.08 -8.02 4.42
N MET A 252 9.87 -7.59 3.44
CA MET A 252 9.32 -7.05 2.19
C MET A 252 8.44 -8.09 1.47
N PRO A 253 7.29 -7.67 0.91
CA PRO A 253 6.50 -8.51 0.02
C PRO A 253 7.30 -8.82 -1.25
N LEU A 254 6.99 -9.95 -1.87
CA LEU A 254 7.56 -10.39 -3.14
C LEU A 254 6.70 -9.91 -4.30
N ARG A 255 7.34 -9.46 -5.38
CA ARG A 255 6.67 -9.21 -6.67
C ARG A 255 6.21 -10.53 -7.29
N ILE A 256 5.01 -10.56 -7.85
CA ILE A 256 4.52 -11.71 -8.62
C ILE A 256 5.24 -11.70 -9.96
N ASP A 257 5.90 -12.81 -10.30
CA ASP A 257 6.51 -13.02 -11.61
C ASP A 257 5.63 -14.01 -12.40
N PRO A 258 4.91 -13.55 -13.45
CA PRO A 258 4.08 -14.42 -14.29
C PRO A 258 4.83 -15.62 -14.90
N LYS A 259 6.14 -15.49 -15.15
CA LYS A 259 6.97 -16.59 -15.66
C LYS A 259 7.21 -17.63 -14.57
N LEU A 260 7.47 -17.21 -13.32
CA LEU A 260 7.56 -18.15 -12.19
C LEU A 260 6.22 -18.83 -11.90
N VAL A 261 5.09 -18.11 -12.05
CA VAL A 261 3.74 -18.70 -11.97
C VAL A 261 3.54 -19.78 -13.04
N ALA A 262 3.88 -19.49 -14.31
CA ALA A 262 3.78 -20.45 -15.40
C ALA A 262 4.71 -21.68 -15.19
N VAL A 263 5.95 -21.46 -14.76
CA VAL A 263 6.92 -22.50 -14.44
C VAL A 263 6.45 -23.39 -13.28
N ALA A 264 5.94 -22.79 -12.20
CA ALA A 264 5.40 -23.49 -11.06
C ALA A 264 4.19 -24.36 -11.45
N ARG A 265 3.26 -23.80 -12.26
CA ARG A 265 2.10 -24.54 -12.75
C ARG A 265 2.50 -25.70 -13.65
N GLY A 266 3.52 -25.49 -14.49
CA GLY A 266 4.14 -26.53 -15.31
C GLY A 266 4.73 -27.67 -14.49
N HIS A 267 5.44 -27.39 -13.39
CA HIS A 267 5.95 -28.45 -12.52
C HIS A 267 4.84 -29.22 -11.78
N SER A 268 3.78 -28.51 -11.36
CA SER A 268 2.57 -29.17 -10.82
C SER A 268 1.86 -30.05 -11.85
N GLN A 269 1.85 -29.66 -13.13
CA GLN A 269 1.36 -30.48 -14.24
C GLN A 269 2.25 -31.70 -14.47
N ASP A 270 3.57 -31.51 -14.52
CA ASP A 270 4.55 -32.57 -14.72
C ASP A 270 4.44 -33.65 -13.62
N MET A 271 4.39 -33.24 -12.35
CA MET A 271 4.20 -34.13 -11.19
C MET A 271 2.92 -34.98 -11.32
N ALA A 272 1.81 -34.34 -11.70
CA ALA A 272 0.52 -35.01 -11.85
C ALA A 272 0.46 -35.95 -13.06
N ALA A 273 1.05 -35.56 -14.19
CA ALA A 273 1.00 -36.32 -15.45
C ALA A 273 1.97 -37.51 -15.47
N HIS A 274 3.12 -37.38 -14.79
CA HIS A 274 4.17 -38.40 -14.77
C HIS A 274 4.25 -39.17 -13.44
N GLY A 275 3.34 -38.92 -12.50
CA GLY A 275 3.17 -39.73 -11.29
C GLY A 275 4.33 -39.63 -10.28
N PHE A 276 4.93 -38.45 -10.14
CA PHE A 276 6.02 -38.21 -9.19
C PHE A 276 5.75 -36.99 -8.29
N PHE A 277 6.35 -36.97 -7.10
CA PHE A 277 6.29 -35.83 -6.19
C PHE A 277 7.70 -35.53 -5.64
N ALA A 278 8.42 -34.65 -6.33
CA ALA A 278 9.79 -34.29 -5.99
C ALA A 278 10.17 -32.90 -6.53
N HIS A 279 11.19 -32.29 -5.92
CA HIS A 279 11.83 -31.07 -6.44
C HIS A 279 12.59 -31.32 -7.75
N GLU A 280 13.20 -32.51 -7.87
CA GLU A 280 13.82 -32.95 -9.12
C GLU A 280 12.77 -33.53 -10.07
N SER A 281 12.68 -33.00 -11.29
CA SER A 281 11.83 -33.56 -12.35
C SER A 281 12.61 -34.62 -13.15
N PRO A 282 12.01 -35.77 -13.49
CA PRO A 282 12.62 -36.76 -14.39
C PRO A 282 12.63 -36.29 -15.86
N LEU A 283 11.96 -35.18 -16.19
CA LEU A 283 11.79 -34.73 -17.57
C LEU A 283 13.07 -34.06 -18.13
N PRO A 284 13.46 -34.33 -19.38
CA PRO A 284 14.64 -33.75 -20.02
C PRO A 284 14.66 -32.21 -19.93
N GLY A 285 15.79 -31.66 -19.47
CA GLY A 285 15.99 -30.21 -19.33
C GLY A 285 15.20 -29.53 -18.21
N LYS A 286 14.35 -30.24 -17.45
CA LYS A 286 13.53 -29.70 -16.36
C LYS A 286 14.02 -30.10 -14.95
N LYS A 287 15.21 -30.70 -14.84
CA LYS A 287 15.65 -31.41 -13.64
C LYS A 287 15.49 -30.58 -12.37
N THR A 288 16.20 -29.46 -12.24
CA THR A 288 16.13 -28.60 -11.03
C THR A 288 15.08 -27.49 -11.17
N PRO A 289 14.62 -26.86 -10.07
CA PRO A 289 13.80 -25.65 -10.12
C PRO A 289 14.44 -24.53 -10.95
N GLN A 290 15.76 -24.42 -10.92
CA GLN A 290 16.55 -23.47 -11.70
C GLN A 290 16.50 -23.79 -13.20
N ASP A 291 16.58 -25.06 -13.60
CA ASP A 291 16.44 -25.47 -15.01
C ASP A 291 15.05 -25.14 -15.54
N ARG A 292 14.00 -25.45 -14.76
CA ARG A 292 12.61 -25.11 -15.12
C ARG A 292 12.41 -23.60 -15.25
N ALA A 293 12.96 -22.81 -14.33
CA ALA A 293 12.91 -21.35 -14.39
C ALA A 293 13.65 -20.78 -15.61
N LYS A 294 14.84 -21.33 -15.93
CA LYS A 294 15.64 -20.96 -17.10
C LYS A 294 14.88 -21.24 -18.41
N LEU A 295 14.23 -22.41 -18.52
CA LEU A 295 13.35 -22.72 -19.66
C LEU A 295 12.17 -21.75 -19.77
N GLY A 296 11.60 -21.31 -18.64
CA GLY A 296 10.58 -20.25 -18.59
C GLY A 296 11.09 -18.83 -18.83
N GLY A 297 12.38 -18.64 -19.13
CA GLY A 297 12.98 -17.31 -19.34
C GLY A 297 13.01 -16.43 -18.08
N THR A 298 13.17 -17.04 -16.91
CA THR A 298 13.29 -16.41 -15.59
C THR A 298 14.36 -17.15 -14.75
N THR A 299 14.48 -16.84 -13.46
CA THR A 299 15.44 -17.44 -12.52
C THR A 299 14.78 -17.79 -11.20
N ALA A 300 15.21 -18.88 -10.57
CA ALA A 300 14.70 -19.35 -9.29
C ALA A 300 15.79 -19.40 -8.21
N SER A 301 15.40 -19.08 -6.98
CA SER A 301 16.23 -19.14 -5.77
C SER A 301 15.63 -20.02 -4.66
N GLY A 302 14.46 -20.61 -4.87
CA GLY A 302 13.85 -21.59 -3.96
C GLY A 302 12.56 -22.19 -4.52
N GLU A 303 12.14 -23.35 -3.99
CA GLU A 303 10.88 -24.02 -4.32
C GLU A 303 10.25 -24.68 -3.08
N ASN A 304 8.93 -24.59 -2.93
CA ASN A 304 8.13 -25.46 -2.06
C ASN A 304 7.14 -26.27 -2.92
N ILE A 305 6.90 -27.53 -2.57
CA ILE A 305 5.91 -28.39 -3.26
C ILE A 305 4.92 -28.99 -2.27
N TYR A 306 3.67 -29.18 -2.69
CA TYR A 306 2.62 -29.81 -1.86
C TYR A 306 1.66 -30.62 -2.73
N VAL A 307 1.19 -31.74 -2.19
CA VAL A 307 0.12 -32.56 -2.78
C VAL A 307 -0.85 -33.01 -1.70
N GLY A 308 -2.15 -32.96 -1.97
CA GLY A 308 -3.20 -33.56 -1.12
C GLY A 308 -4.56 -32.89 -1.26
N SER A 309 -4.57 -31.56 -1.17
CA SER A 309 -5.75 -30.70 -1.28
C SER A 309 -5.64 -29.76 -2.48
N ASN A 310 -6.79 -29.37 -3.05
CA ASN A 310 -6.90 -28.31 -4.07
C ASN A 310 -7.22 -26.94 -3.46
N VAL A 311 -7.21 -26.81 -2.12
CA VAL A 311 -7.45 -25.54 -1.40
C VAL A 311 -6.13 -24.86 -1.06
N THR A 312 -5.96 -23.60 -1.47
CA THR A 312 -4.72 -22.83 -1.29
C THR A 312 -4.26 -22.76 0.17
N LYS A 313 -5.21 -22.60 1.09
CA LYS A 313 -4.99 -22.52 2.53
C LYS A 313 -4.24 -23.75 3.06
N ASP A 314 -4.56 -24.94 2.54
CA ASP A 314 -3.96 -26.19 3.01
C ASP A 314 -2.49 -26.30 2.55
N ALA A 315 -2.19 -25.88 1.31
CA ALA A 315 -0.82 -25.84 0.79
C ALA A 315 0.05 -24.85 1.59
N ILE A 316 -0.44 -23.61 1.79
CA ILE A 316 0.25 -22.58 2.58
C ILE A 316 0.47 -23.05 4.03
N ARG A 317 -0.52 -23.71 4.64
CA ARG A 317 -0.40 -24.26 6.00
C ARG A 317 0.62 -25.41 6.04
N ALA A 318 0.60 -26.34 5.09
CA ALA A 318 1.54 -27.45 5.03
C ALA A 318 2.99 -26.96 4.88
N TRP A 319 3.23 -25.94 4.05
CA TRP A 319 4.55 -25.31 3.93
C TRP A 319 4.97 -24.57 5.21
N PHE A 320 4.06 -23.84 5.86
CA PHE A 320 4.38 -23.15 7.10
C PHE A 320 4.76 -24.11 8.25
N LEU A 321 4.14 -25.29 8.31
CA LEU A 321 4.42 -26.31 9.33
C LEU A 321 5.71 -27.09 9.06
N SER A 322 6.18 -27.13 7.81
CA SER A 322 7.39 -27.85 7.40
C SER A 322 8.64 -26.96 7.56
N PRO A 323 9.61 -27.29 8.42
CA PRO A 323 10.74 -26.40 8.73
C PRO A 323 11.54 -25.91 7.51
N GLY A 324 11.74 -26.75 6.49
CA GLY A 324 12.42 -26.37 5.26
C GLY A 324 11.63 -25.37 4.42
N HIS A 325 10.35 -25.69 4.16
CA HIS A 325 9.46 -24.82 3.38
C HIS A 325 9.17 -23.48 4.09
N HIS A 326 9.03 -23.50 5.42
CA HIS A 326 8.89 -22.31 6.26
C HIS A 326 10.09 -21.35 6.12
N LYS A 327 11.32 -21.89 6.21
CA LYS A 327 12.55 -21.10 6.02
C LYS A 327 12.62 -20.47 4.62
N ASN A 328 12.14 -21.18 3.61
CA ASN A 328 12.03 -20.68 2.23
C ASN A 328 11.00 -19.52 2.13
N MET A 329 9.77 -19.71 2.63
CA MET A 329 8.70 -18.68 2.65
C MET A 329 9.15 -17.35 3.29
N LEU A 330 9.92 -17.43 4.39
CA LEU A 330 10.36 -16.28 5.18
C LEU A 330 11.82 -15.87 4.92
N SER A 331 12.43 -16.33 3.83
CA SER A 331 13.77 -15.91 3.42
C SER A 331 13.80 -14.47 2.92
N GLN A 332 14.90 -13.76 3.21
CA GLN A 332 15.14 -12.37 2.79
C GLN A 332 15.78 -12.25 1.40
N SER A 333 16.35 -13.35 0.87
CA SER A 333 17.03 -13.37 -0.43
C SER A 333 16.08 -13.30 -1.62
N HIS A 334 14.83 -13.77 -1.46
CA HIS A 334 13.83 -13.69 -2.51
C HIS A 334 13.29 -12.25 -2.67
N LYS A 335 13.05 -11.85 -3.93
CA LYS A 335 12.37 -10.60 -4.33
C LYS A 335 11.12 -10.87 -5.18
N ARG A 336 11.03 -12.06 -5.79
CA ARG A 336 9.93 -12.49 -6.66
C ARG A 336 9.33 -13.82 -6.20
N GLN A 337 8.07 -14.05 -6.55
CA GLN A 337 7.36 -15.31 -6.32
C GLN A 337 6.51 -15.72 -7.52
N GLY A 338 6.19 -17.01 -7.61
CA GLY A 338 5.10 -17.52 -8.42
C GLY A 338 4.50 -18.77 -7.78
N LEU A 339 3.17 -18.82 -7.65
CA LEU A 339 2.44 -19.99 -7.18
C LEU A 339 1.69 -20.61 -8.37
N GLY A 340 1.81 -21.92 -8.55
CA GLY A 340 1.10 -22.66 -9.59
C GLY A 340 0.38 -23.88 -9.01
N ARG A 341 -0.80 -24.22 -9.55
CA ARG A 341 -1.55 -25.43 -9.20
C ARG A 341 -1.93 -26.27 -10.42
N TYR A 342 -1.90 -27.58 -10.27
CA TYR A 342 -2.62 -28.50 -11.15
C TYR A 342 -3.29 -29.63 -10.38
N GLY A 343 -4.62 -29.70 -10.45
CA GLY A 343 -5.41 -30.63 -9.64
C GLY A 343 -5.20 -30.39 -8.14
N LYS A 344 -4.58 -31.36 -7.46
CA LYS A 344 -4.17 -31.32 -6.05
C LYS A 344 -2.68 -31.03 -5.83
N HIS A 345 -1.90 -30.84 -6.90
CA HIS A 345 -0.48 -30.53 -6.84
C HIS A 345 -0.28 -29.02 -6.86
N TRP A 346 0.62 -28.54 -6.00
CA TRP A 346 1.00 -27.15 -5.88
C TRP A 346 2.52 -27.02 -5.91
N THR A 347 2.98 -25.95 -6.55
CA THR A 347 4.38 -25.54 -6.56
C THR A 347 4.46 -24.05 -6.27
N GLN A 348 5.26 -23.66 -5.28
CA GLN A 348 5.59 -22.27 -4.98
C GLN A 348 7.05 -22.04 -5.32
N MET A 349 7.29 -21.23 -6.35
CA MET A 349 8.62 -20.85 -6.83
C MET A 349 8.99 -19.46 -6.30
N PHE A 350 10.27 -19.28 -5.98
CA PHE A 350 10.83 -18.00 -5.55
C PHE A 350 11.94 -17.57 -6.49
N GLY A 351 12.09 -16.27 -6.71
CA GLY A 351 13.18 -15.65 -7.48
C GLY A 351 13.89 -14.57 -6.69
N SER A 352 15.20 -14.43 -6.91
CA SER A 352 15.99 -13.27 -6.43
C SER A 352 15.71 -12.02 -7.26
#